data_AF-A0A3N2LZG8-F1
#
_entry.id   AF-A0A3N2LZG8-F1
#
_cell.length_a   1.000
_cell.length_b   1.000
_cell.length_c   1.000
_cell.angle_alpha   90.00
_cell.angle_beta   90.00
_cell.angle_gamma   90.00
#
_symmetry.space_group_name_H-M   'P 1'
#
loop_
_entity.id
_entity.type
_entity.pdbx_description
1 polymer ?
#
loop_
_entity_poly.entity_id
_entity_poly.type
_entity_poly.pdbx_seq_one_letter_code
_entity_poly.pdbx_strand_id
1 'polypeptide(L)'
;MKKNEHKYKFTAMPVNLTACMDNNCRSMLFTLLQLSSYFENRSKSENKKWDGWFFRSNADLQAESRLSENLVRATISTFYRIGIVDVKLDGKSKNQTPNKFRLNEAAMLQWEKYSLEDCIKNPDYAIKTDQHKATGWKPSYRRMVKNLCLGIKIT
;
A
#
# COMPACT_ATOMS: atom_id res chain seq x y z
N MET A 1 17.11 17.76 -32.17
CA MET A 1 17.15 17.11 -30.83
C MET A 1 17.73 15.71 -30.97
N LYS A 2 18.70 15.31 -30.13
CA LYS A 2 19.31 13.98 -30.17
C LYS A 2 18.33 12.92 -29.62
N LYS A 3 18.26 11.77 -30.30
CA LYS A 3 17.64 10.54 -29.81
C LYS A 3 18.39 10.09 -28.53
N ASN A 4 17.67 9.90 -27.43
CA ASN A 4 18.12 9.31 -26.15
C ASN A 4 18.55 10.27 -25.03
N GLU A 5 17.77 11.33 -24.77
CA GLU A 5 17.75 11.91 -23.42
C GLU A 5 16.94 10.99 -22.49
N HIS A 6 17.62 10.21 -21.65
CA HIS A 6 16.96 9.53 -20.54
C HIS A 6 16.55 10.58 -19.50
N LYS A 7 15.32 11.11 -19.62
CA LYS A 7 14.75 11.97 -18.58
C LYS A 7 14.52 11.16 -17.30
N TYR A 8 14.79 11.77 -16.15
CA TYR A 8 14.46 11.18 -14.85
C TYR A 8 12.96 10.81 -14.79
N LYS A 9 12.67 9.64 -14.21
CA LYS A 9 11.31 9.23 -13.88
C LYS A 9 11.06 9.52 -12.42
N PHE A 10 9.97 10.21 -12.14
CA PHE A 10 9.56 10.56 -10.78
C PHE A 10 8.33 9.77 -10.38
N THR A 11 8.25 9.43 -9.10
CA THR A 11 7.04 8.88 -8.47
C THR A 11 6.50 9.97 -7.55
N ALA A 12 5.24 10.36 -7.76
CA ALA A 12 4.58 11.31 -6.88
C ALA A 12 4.37 10.66 -5.51
N MET A 13 4.95 11.25 -4.46
CA MET A 13 4.86 10.78 -3.08
C MET A 13 4.14 11.85 -2.24
N PRO A 14 3.14 11.48 -1.42
CA PRO A 14 2.51 12.41 -0.48
C PRO A 14 3.50 12.74 0.64
N VAL A 15 4.13 13.91 0.58
CA VAL A 15 5.32 14.24 1.38
C VAL A 15 5.00 14.25 2.87
N ASN A 16 3.89 14.88 3.26
CA ASN A 16 3.51 15.00 4.68
C ASN A 16 3.17 13.63 5.28
N LEU A 17 2.41 12.81 4.56
CA LEU A 17 2.16 11.42 4.95
C LEU A 17 3.46 10.61 5.08
N THR A 18 4.38 10.77 4.12
CA THR A 18 5.66 10.05 4.10
C THR A 18 6.54 10.46 5.28
N ALA A 19 6.53 11.73 5.66
CA ALA A 19 7.27 12.25 6.79
C ALA A 19 6.86 11.58 8.12
N CYS A 20 5.56 11.29 8.28
CA CYS A 20 5.02 10.56 9.43
C CYS A 20 5.46 9.08 9.53
N MET A 21 5.96 8.48 8.45
CA MET A 21 6.20 7.03 8.37
C MET A 21 7.59 6.61 8.83
N ASP A 22 7.70 5.40 9.40
CA ASP A 22 8.97 4.69 9.51
C ASP A 22 9.51 4.23 8.13
N ASN A 23 10.77 3.81 8.09
CA ASN A 23 11.44 3.45 6.83
C ASN A 23 10.79 2.25 6.10
N ASN A 24 10.20 1.28 6.81
CA ASN A 24 9.57 0.14 6.15
C ASN A 24 8.28 0.58 5.46
N CYS A 25 7.48 1.40 6.15
CA CYS A 25 6.29 2.02 5.56
C CYS A 25 6.69 2.90 4.37
N ARG A 26 7.71 3.76 4.47
CA ARG A 26 8.17 4.57 3.32
C ARG A 26 8.54 3.70 2.11
N SER A 27 9.29 2.61 2.34
CA SER A 27 9.67 1.69 1.26
C SER A 27 8.46 1.05 0.60
N MET A 28 7.53 0.51 1.39
CA MET A 28 6.32 -0.12 0.85
C MET A 28 5.39 0.88 0.14
N LEU A 29 5.20 2.10 0.68
CA LEU A 29 4.35 3.11 0.04
C LEU A 29 4.90 3.49 -1.33
N PHE A 30 6.21 3.72 -1.42
CA PHE A 30 6.89 4.00 -2.68
C PHE A 30 6.69 2.87 -3.69
N THR A 31 6.88 1.61 -3.29
CA THR A 31 6.64 0.43 -4.14
C THR A 31 5.20 0.39 -4.65
N LEU A 32 4.20 0.59 -3.79
CA LEU A 32 2.80 0.51 -4.19
C LEU A 32 2.39 1.66 -5.14
N LEU A 33 2.93 2.87 -4.95
CA LEU A 33 2.71 3.99 -5.86
C LEU A 33 3.31 3.71 -7.24
N GLN A 34 4.54 3.19 -7.29
CA GLN A 34 5.18 2.78 -8.54
C GLN A 34 4.37 1.71 -9.28
N LEU A 35 3.90 0.68 -8.56
CA LEU A 35 3.06 -0.37 -9.11
C LEU A 35 1.73 0.17 -9.63
N SER A 36 1.04 1.00 -8.86
CA SER A 36 -0.24 1.60 -9.30
C SER A 36 -0.06 2.38 -10.60
N SER A 37 0.98 3.22 -10.70
CA SER A 37 1.27 3.97 -11.93
C SER A 37 1.66 3.03 -13.09
N TYR A 38 2.43 1.97 -12.83
CA TYR A 38 2.78 0.98 -13.85
C TYR A 38 1.53 0.30 -14.42
N PHE A 39 0.64 -0.20 -13.56
CA PHE A 39 -0.57 -0.91 -13.99
C PHE A 39 -1.58 0.02 -14.66
N GLU A 40 -1.75 1.26 -14.18
CA GLU A 40 -2.57 2.26 -14.85
C GLU A 40 -2.06 2.53 -16.28
N ASN A 41 -0.75 2.79 -16.42
CA ASN A 41 -0.15 3.05 -17.73
C ASN A 41 -0.26 1.85 -18.66
N ARG A 42 -0.08 0.64 -18.12
CA ARG A 42 -0.28 -0.60 -18.87
C ARG A 42 -1.74 -0.73 -19.34
N SER A 43 -2.71 -0.49 -18.47
CA SER A 43 -4.15 -0.50 -18.85
C SER A 43 -4.45 0.49 -19.97
N LYS A 44 -3.88 1.71 -19.91
CA LYS A 44 -3.99 2.71 -20.99
C LYS A 44 -3.40 2.18 -22.30
N SER A 45 -2.20 1.59 -22.27
CA SER A 45 -1.56 1.03 -23.47
C SER A 45 -2.32 -0.16 -24.07
N GLU A 46 -3.06 -0.90 -23.25
CA GLU A 46 -3.89 -2.03 -23.66
C GLU A 46 -5.33 -1.63 -24.04
N ASN A 47 -5.65 -0.31 -24.07
CA ASN A 47 -7.01 0.21 -24.27
C ASN A 47 -8.05 -0.38 -23.31
N LYS A 48 -7.64 -0.67 -22.07
CA LYS A 48 -8.50 -1.20 -21.00
C LYS A 48 -8.85 -0.09 -20.02
N LYS A 49 -10.09 -0.13 -19.51
CA LYS A 49 -10.51 0.74 -18.41
C LYS A 49 -9.71 0.38 -17.15
N TRP A 50 -9.07 1.38 -16.55
CA TRP A 50 -8.40 1.26 -15.26
C TRP A 50 -9.44 1.40 -14.12
N ASP A 51 -9.48 0.42 -13.21
CA ASP A 51 -10.41 0.38 -12.07
C ASP A 51 -9.73 0.66 -10.72
N GLY A 52 -8.44 1.02 -10.74
CA GLY A 52 -7.63 1.29 -9.55
C GLY A 52 -7.02 0.05 -8.90
N TRP A 53 -7.35 -1.16 -9.34
CA TRP A 53 -6.86 -2.39 -8.73
C TRP A 53 -5.69 -2.98 -9.50
N PHE A 54 -4.60 -3.28 -8.81
CA PHE A 54 -3.49 -4.05 -9.37
C PHE A 54 -3.22 -5.33 -8.59
N PHE A 55 -2.71 -6.33 -9.30
CA PHE A 55 -2.25 -7.58 -8.70
C PHE A 55 -0.76 -7.53 -8.40
N ARG A 56 -0.36 -8.05 -7.24
CA ARG A 56 1.04 -8.36 -6.93
C ARG A 56 1.14 -9.48 -5.89
N SER A 57 2.11 -10.37 -6.05
CA SER A 57 2.37 -11.42 -5.06
C SER A 57 3.20 -10.90 -3.88
N ASN A 58 3.13 -11.57 -2.72
CA ASN A 58 4.01 -11.24 -1.60
C ASN A 58 5.50 -11.40 -1.94
N ALA A 59 5.87 -12.41 -2.73
CA ALA A 59 7.26 -12.65 -3.11
C ALA A 59 7.80 -11.49 -3.95
N ASP A 60 6.98 -10.99 -4.86
CA ASP A 60 7.35 -9.85 -5.66
C ASP A 60 7.39 -8.55 -4.85
N LEU A 61 6.41 -8.31 -3.98
CA LEU A 61 6.41 -7.16 -3.09
C LEU A 61 7.66 -7.14 -2.20
N GLN A 62 8.13 -8.31 -1.73
CA GLN A 62 9.40 -8.41 -1.01
C GLN A 62 10.57 -7.93 -1.86
N ALA A 63 10.67 -8.41 -3.10
CA ALA A 63 11.75 -8.03 -4.02
C ALA A 63 11.74 -6.53 -4.35
N GLU A 64 10.55 -5.97 -4.60
CA GLU A 64 10.38 -4.56 -5.02
C GLU A 64 10.52 -3.56 -3.87
N SER A 65 10.03 -3.91 -2.67
CA SER A 65 10.14 -3.06 -1.48
C SER A 65 11.40 -3.30 -0.66
N ARG A 66 12.16 -4.35 -0.98
CA ARG A 66 13.34 -4.82 -0.23
C ARG A 66 13.02 -5.10 1.25
N LEU A 67 11.81 -5.56 1.53
CA LEU A 67 11.35 -5.95 2.85
C LEU A 67 11.28 -7.47 2.97
N SER A 68 11.41 -7.99 4.19
CA SER A 68 11.10 -9.39 4.46
C SER A 68 9.60 -9.65 4.35
N GLU A 69 9.19 -10.90 4.13
CA GLU A 69 7.76 -11.26 4.01
C GLU A 69 6.93 -10.76 5.19
N ASN A 70 7.47 -10.87 6.41
CA ASN A 70 6.79 -10.41 7.62
C ASN A 70 6.59 -8.90 7.61
N LEU A 71 7.60 -8.14 7.15
CA LEU A 71 7.50 -6.69 7.02
C LEU A 71 6.56 -6.27 5.89
N VAL A 72 6.50 -7.01 4.77
CA VAL A 72 5.48 -6.79 3.73
C VAL A 72 4.08 -6.93 4.33
N ARG A 73 3.81 -8.02 5.04
CA ARG A 73 2.50 -8.24 5.67
C ARG A 73 2.17 -7.19 6.73
N ALA A 74 3.17 -6.77 7.52
CA ALA A 74 3.01 -5.78 8.57
C ALA A 74 2.73 -4.39 8.00
N THR A 75 3.47 -3.96 6.98
CA THR A 75 3.28 -2.65 6.34
C THR A 75 1.95 -2.57 5.60
N ILE A 76 1.55 -3.62 4.86
CA ILE A 76 0.20 -3.70 4.26
C ILE A 76 -0.89 -3.67 5.35
N SER A 77 -0.68 -4.35 6.48
CA SER A 77 -1.60 -4.29 7.63
C SER A 77 -1.72 -2.88 8.21
N THR A 78 -0.60 -2.17 8.34
CA THR A 78 -0.56 -0.77 8.79
C THR A 78 -1.33 0.13 7.82
N PHE A 79 -1.06 0.02 6.52
CA PHE A 79 -1.68 0.86 5.48
C PHE A 79 -3.17 0.63 5.34
N TYR A 80 -3.58 -0.63 5.44
CA TYR A 80 -4.98 -0.99 5.50
C TYR A 80 -5.66 -0.41 6.75
N ARG A 81 -5.02 -0.50 7.91
CA ARG A 81 -5.55 0.03 9.17
C ARG A 81 -5.73 1.54 9.16
N ILE A 82 -4.82 2.28 8.52
CA ILE A 82 -4.92 3.74 8.38
C ILE A 82 -5.71 4.19 7.14
N GLY A 83 -6.25 3.24 6.35
CA GLY A 83 -7.17 3.51 5.25
C GLY A 83 -6.55 4.01 3.94
N ILE A 84 -5.22 3.92 3.77
CA ILE A 84 -4.55 4.39 2.54
C ILE A 84 -4.40 3.30 1.47
N VAL A 85 -4.61 2.03 1.84
CA VAL A 85 -4.59 0.88 0.92
C VAL A 85 -5.81 0.00 1.18
N ASP A 86 -6.60 -0.24 0.13
CA ASP A 86 -7.58 -1.32 0.13
C ASP A 86 -6.93 -2.62 -0.34
N VAL A 87 -7.39 -3.74 0.22
CA VAL A 87 -6.90 -5.07 -0.17
C VAL A 87 -8.05 -6.01 -0.56
N LYS A 88 -7.80 -6.83 -1.58
CA LYS A 88 -8.67 -7.92 -2.00
C LYS A 88 -7.88 -9.22 -2.07
N LEU A 89 -8.61 -10.31 -1.84
CA LEU A 89 -8.15 -11.66 -2.12
C LEU A 89 -8.69 -12.02 -3.50
N ASP A 90 -7.79 -12.28 -4.44
CA ASP A 90 -8.15 -12.78 -5.76
C ASP A 90 -7.71 -14.24 -5.89
N GLY A 91 -8.70 -15.13 -6.02
CA GLY A 91 -8.55 -16.57 -6.24
C GLY A 91 -9.30 -17.44 -5.21
N LYS A 92 -9.23 -18.77 -5.37
CA LYS A 92 -10.12 -19.73 -4.70
C LYS A 92 -9.50 -20.52 -3.53
N SER A 93 -8.29 -20.19 -3.07
CA SER A 93 -7.60 -21.03 -2.07
C SER A 93 -7.89 -20.63 -0.62
N LYS A 94 -7.93 -21.61 0.30
CA LYS A 94 -8.27 -21.39 1.72
C LYS A 94 -7.20 -20.61 2.52
N ASN A 95 -5.99 -20.45 1.97
CA ASN A 95 -4.84 -19.86 2.66
C ASN A 95 -4.39 -18.50 2.07
N GLN A 96 -5.26 -17.83 1.32
CA GLN A 96 -4.84 -16.67 0.54
C GLN A 96 -4.28 -15.52 1.38
N THR A 97 -3.12 -15.04 0.96
CA THR A 97 -2.60 -13.72 1.26
C THR A 97 -3.25 -12.72 0.32
N PRO A 98 -3.58 -11.49 0.76
CA PRO A 98 -4.05 -10.46 -0.15
C PRO A 98 -3.04 -10.25 -1.28
N ASN A 99 -3.56 -10.13 -2.48
CA ASN A 99 -2.76 -10.06 -3.70
C ASN A 99 -3.33 -9.05 -4.71
N LYS A 100 -4.44 -8.39 -4.38
CA LYS A 100 -4.96 -7.24 -5.10
C LYS A 100 -5.00 -6.03 -4.19
N PHE A 101 -4.51 -4.91 -4.69
CA PHE A 101 -4.36 -3.67 -3.95
C PHE A 101 -4.96 -2.50 -4.74
N ARG A 102 -5.51 -1.53 -4.01
CA ARG A 102 -5.89 -0.22 -4.54
C ARG A 102 -5.45 0.85 -3.57
N LEU A 103 -4.84 1.91 -4.10
CA LEU A 103 -4.44 3.06 -3.32
C LEU A 103 -5.62 4.00 -3.10
N ASN A 104 -5.76 4.53 -1.89
CA ASN A 104 -6.75 5.54 -1.55
C ASN A 104 -6.10 6.92 -1.56
N GLU A 105 -6.00 7.52 -2.74
CA GLU A 105 -5.41 8.85 -2.93
C GLU A 105 -6.14 9.93 -2.13
N ALA A 106 -7.47 9.85 -2.03
CA ALA A 106 -8.25 10.79 -1.24
C ALA A 106 -7.87 10.75 0.24
N ALA A 107 -7.64 9.56 0.81
CA ALA A 107 -7.16 9.41 2.19
C ALA A 107 -5.71 9.89 2.36
N MET A 108 -4.84 9.68 1.36
CA MET A 108 -3.47 10.20 1.40
C MET A 108 -3.45 11.73 1.38
N LEU A 109 -4.29 12.36 0.54
CA LEU A 109 -4.39 13.82 0.45
C LEU A 109 -4.88 14.49 1.74
N GLN A 110 -5.58 13.77 2.62
CA GLN A 110 -5.98 14.32 3.92
C GLN A 110 -4.79 14.68 4.82
N TRP A 111 -3.59 14.18 4.52
CA TRP A 111 -2.37 14.50 5.29
C TRP A 111 -1.74 15.83 4.91
N GLU A 112 -2.11 16.39 3.76
CA GLU A 112 -1.60 17.70 3.30
C GLU A 112 -2.13 18.86 4.17
N LYS A 113 -3.15 18.62 5.01
CA LYS A 113 -3.64 19.60 5.98
C LYS A 113 -2.69 19.85 7.17
N TYR A 114 -1.77 18.93 7.43
CA TYR A 114 -0.78 19.06 8.49
C TYR A 114 0.47 19.76 7.95
N SER A 115 1.21 20.46 8.80
CA SER A 115 2.52 20.98 8.39
C SER A 115 3.55 19.85 8.32
N LEU A 116 4.52 19.97 7.40
CA LEU A 116 5.62 19.00 7.32
C LEU A 116 6.40 18.91 8.63
N GLU A 117 6.56 20.04 9.33
CA GLU A 117 7.27 20.10 10.61
C GLU A 117 6.53 19.31 11.70
N ASP A 118 5.20 19.43 11.77
CA ASP A 118 4.38 18.63 12.69
C ASP A 118 4.44 17.15 12.36
N CYS A 119 4.39 16.77 11.07
CA CYS A 119 4.54 15.38 10.64
C CYS A 119 5.86 14.74 11.07
N ILE A 120 6.92 15.55 11.20
CA ILE A 120 8.25 15.09 11.63
C ILE A 120 8.36 15.06 13.16
N LYS A 121 7.85 16.08 13.85
CA LYS A 121 8.12 16.32 15.28
C LYS A 121 7.03 15.78 16.20
N ASN A 122 5.78 15.66 15.73
CA ASN A 122 4.67 15.22 16.56
C ASN A 122 4.60 13.67 16.61
N PRO A 123 4.87 13.05 17.77
CA PRO A 123 4.84 11.59 17.89
C PRO A 123 3.45 10.99 17.66
N ASP A 124 2.37 11.76 17.84
CA ASP A 124 0.99 11.30 17.63
C ASP A 124 0.68 11.01 16.15
N TYR A 125 1.45 11.61 15.25
CA TYR A 125 1.33 11.37 13.81
C TYR A 125 2.18 10.22 13.31
N ALA A 126 3.05 9.66 14.16
CA ALA A 126 3.99 8.61 13.75
C ALA A 126 3.27 7.33 13.29
N ILE A 127 3.44 7.00 12.01
CA ILE A 127 2.97 5.76 11.40
C ILE A 127 4.11 4.75 11.48
N LYS A 128 3.99 3.85 12.46
CA LYS A 128 4.92 2.73 12.65
C LYS A 128 4.36 1.45 12.05
N THR A 129 5.27 0.66 11.48
CA THR A 129 5.00 -0.71 11.05
C THR A 129 4.35 -1.49 12.19
N ASP A 130 3.29 -2.21 11.87
CA ASP A 130 2.59 -3.02 12.87
C ASP A 130 3.57 -3.99 13.56
N GLN A 131 3.35 -4.19 14.87
CA GLN A 131 4.18 -5.02 15.75
C GLN A 131 3.98 -6.52 15.46
N HIS A 132 4.46 -6.97 14.29
CA HIS A 132 4.29 -8.33 13.78
C HIS A 132 4.98 -9.42 14.61
N LYS A 133 5.89 -9.03 15.50
CA LYS A 133 6.55 -9.92 16.47
C LYS A 133 5.74 -10.13 17.75
N ALA A 134 4.69 -9.34 17.99
CA ALA A 134 3.86 -9.49 19.16
C ALA A 134 3.09 -10.83 19.13
N THR A 135 3.04 -11.52 20.26
CA THR A 135 2.31 -12.78 20.41
C THR A 135 0.86 -12.62 19.96
N GLY A 136 0.41 -13.52 19.08
CA GLY A 136 -0.97 -13.52 18.58
C GLY A 136 -1.27 -12.47 17.50
N TRP A 137 -0.27 -11.73 17.02
CA TRP A 137 -0.46 -10.76 15.95
C TRP A 137 -1.06 -11.39 14.69
N LYS A 138 -2.07 -10.73 14.13
CA LYS A 138 -2.67 -11.06 12.84
C LYS A 138 -2.83 -9.77 12.03
N PRO A 139 -2.56 -9.80 10.72
CA PRO A 139 -2.78 -8.63 9.87
C PRO A 139 -4.22 -8.12 9.95
N SER A 140 -4.39 -6.81 10.02
CA SER A 140 -5.68 -6.11 10.17
C SER A 140 -6.69 -6.51 9.10
N TYR A 141 -6.24 -6.60 7.84
CA TYR A 141 -7.06 -7.00 6.70
C TYR A 141 -7.67 -8.41 6.82
N ARG A 142 -7.09 -9.32 7.63
CA ARG A 142 -7.65 -10.66 7.83
C ARG A 142 -8.94 -10.66 8.65
N ARG A 143 -9.22 -9.61 9.43
CA ARG A 143 -10.48 -9.52 10.20
C ARG A 143 -11.69 -9.42 9.28
N MET A 144 -11.56 -8.77 8.12
CA MET A 144 -12.65 -8.67 7.13
C MET A 144 -12.83 -9.94 6.29
N VAL A 145 -11.77 -10.71 6.05
CA VAL A 145 -11.88 -11.99 5.31
C VAL A 145 -12.82 -12.97 6.03
N LYS A 146 -12.82 -12.98 7.37
CA LYS A 146 -13.80 -13.77 8.13
C LYS A 146 -15.24 -13.34 7.86
N ASN A 147 -15.51 -12.04 7.72
CA ASN A 147 -16.87 -11.54 7.49
C ASN A 147 -17.36 -11.80 6.06
N LEU A 148 -16.46 -11.74 5.06
CA LEU A 148 -16.78 -12.14 3.69
C LEU A 148 -17.01 -13.65 3.53
N CYS A 149 -16.26 -14.50 4.26
CA CYS A 149 -16.52 -15.94 4.28
C CYS A 149 -17.76 -16.33 5.09
N LEU A 150 -18.22 -15.48 6.02
CA LEU A 150 -19.41 -15.72 6.85
C LEU A 150 -20.70 -15.11 6.30
N GLY A 151 -20.67 -14.47 5.12
CA GLY A 151 -21.88 -13.92 4.48
C GLY A 151 -22.55 -12.78 5.27
N ILE A 152 -21.83 -12.13 6.20
CA ILE A 152 -22.40 -11.05 7.01
C ILE A 152 -22.33 -9.75 6.19
N LYS A 153 -23.47 -9.34 5.61
CA LYS A 153 -23.67 -7.98 5.10
C LYS A 153 -23.63 -7.03 6.30
N ILE A 154 -22.70 -6.08 6.29
CA ILE A 154 -22.76 -4.93 7.19
C ILE A 154 -23.68 -3.93 6.49
N THR A 155 -24.84 -3.70 7.08
CA THR A 155 -25.84 -2.69 6.72
C THR A 155 -25.35 -1.30 7.07
#